data_AF-A0A7K6FHL6-F1
#
_entry.id   AF-A0A7K6FHL6-F1
#
_cell.length_a   1.000
_cell.length_b   1.000
_cell.length_c   1.000
_cell.angle_alpha   90.00
_cell.angle_beta   90.00
_cell.angle_gamma   90.00
#
_symmetry.space_group_name_H-M   'P 1'
#
loop_
_entity.id
_entity.type
_entity.pdbx_description
1 polymer ?
#
loop_
_entity_poly.entity_id
_entity_poly.type
_entity_poly.pdbx_seq_one_letter_code
_entity_poly.pdbx_strand_id
1 'polypeptide(L)'
;ILEITAVDVGIVAIKGLFSGRYLAMNKRGRLYASENYNPECEFVERIHELGYNTYASRLHRTGPGRAGGRRRPRAERLWYVSINGKGRPRRGFKTRRTQKSSLFLPRVLDNKDHEMVRLFHASGKYREGLLKAPSKNQRRRRG
;
A
#
# COMPACT_ATOMS: atom_id res chain seq x y z
N ILE A 1 -2.27 11.96 -1.77
CA ILE A 1 -1.26 12.17 -0.70
C ILE A 1 -1.30 10.99 0.26
N LEU A 2 -0.13 10.43 0.58
CA LEU A 2 0.05 9.35 1.54
C LEU A 2 1.02 9.81 2.63
N GLU A 3 0.72 9.45 3.86
CA GLU A 3 1.61 9.60 5.01
C GLU A 3 2.31 8.27 5.24
N ILE A 4 3.65 8.28 5.27
CA ILE A 4 4.48 7.12 5.55
C ILE A 4 5.11 7.34 6.92
N THR A 5 4.82 6.45 7.86
CA THR A 5 5.32 6.52 9.23
C THR A 5 6.19 5.31 9.52
N ALA A 6 7.41 5.53 10.01
CA ALA A 6 8.25 4.45 10.48
C ALA A 6 7.69 3.93 11.80
N VAL A 7 7.35 2.64 11.86
CA VAL A 7 6.87 1.99 13.07
C VAL A 7 7.97 1.18 13.77
N ASP A 8 9.00 0.81 13.02
CA ASP A 8 10.18 0.07 13.47
C ASP A 8 11.30 0.26 12.42
N VAL A 9 12.51 -0.21 12.69
CA VAL A 9 13.65 -0.09 11.77
C VAL A 9 13.35 -0.80 10.45
N GLY A 10 13.19 -0.01 9.39
CA GLY A 10 12.86 -0.51 8.05
C GLY A 10 11.44 -1.05 7.92
N ILE A 11 10.52 -0.67 8.82
CA ILE A 11 9.11 -1.05 8.78
C ILE A 11 8.26 0.20 8.82
N VAL A 12 7.32 0.30 7.88
CA VAL A 12 6.47 1.46 7.70
C VAL A 12 5.00 1.09 7.77
N ALA A 13 4.20 2.03 8.25
CA ALA A 13 2.76 2.10 8.03
C ALA A 13 2.47 3.17 6.98
N ILE A 14 1.57 2.87 6.05
CA ILE A 14 1.20 3.79 4.97
C ILE A 14 -0.26 4.16 5.14
N LYS A 15 -0.56 5.46 5.33
CA LYS A 15 -1.91 5.98 5.57
C LYS A 15 -2.32 6.95 4.49
N GLY A 16 -3.56 6.84 4.00
CA GLY A 16 -4.16 7.86 3.15
C GLY A 16 -4.58 9.05 3.99
N LEU A 17 -3.95 10.22 3.78
CA LEU A 17 -4.25 11.42 4.57
C LEU A 17 -5.74 11.76 4.54
N PHE A 18 -6.32 11.83 3.35
CA PHE A 18 -7.71 12.25 3.16
C PHE A 18 -8.74 11.19 3.54
N SER A 19 -8.42 9.91 3.35
CA SER A 19 -9.35 8.82 3.72
C SER A 19 -9.23 8.44 5.19
N GLY A 20 -8.14 8.80 5.86
CA GLY A 20 -7.80 8.35 7.21
C GLY A 20 -7.49 6.85 7.31
N ARG A 21 -7.47 6.12 6.19
CA ARG A 21 -7.34 4.65 6.17
C ARG A 21 -5.90 4.21 5.94
N TYR A 22 -5.50 3.13 6.61
CA TYR A 22 -4.21 2.48 6.43
C TYR A 22 -4.25 1.52 5.25
N LEU A 23 -3.20 1.52 4.44
CA LEU A 23 -2.97 0.43 3.50
C LEU A 23 -2.70 -0.84 4.31
N ALA A 24 -3.35 -1.94 3.96
CA ALA A 24 -3.17 -3.23 4.62
C ALA A 24 -3.19 -4.37 3.61
N MET A 25 -2.57 -5.51 3.95
CA MET A 25 -2.57 -6.71 3.12
C MET A 25 -3.07 -7.91 3.91
N ASN A 26 -4.13 -8.54 3.44
CA ASN A 26 -4.68 -9.71 4.12
C ASN A 26 -3.98 -11.03 3.78
N LYS A 27 -4.33 -12.09 4.51
CA LYS A 27 -3.85 -13.48 4.29
C LYS A 27 -4.08 -14.05 2.89
N ARG A 28 -4.93 -13.45 2.06
CA ARG A 28 -5.15 -13.82 0.64
C ARG A 28 -4.28 -13.00 -0.32
N GLY A 29 -3.38 -12.18 0.23
CA GLY A 29 -2.49 -11.26 -0.46
C GLY A 29 -3.22 -10.07 -1.08
N ARG A 30 -4.48 -9.79 -0.72
CA ARG A 30 -5.20 -8.63 -1.28
C ARG A 30 -4.89 -7.39 -0.46
N LEU A 31 -4.57 -6.31 -1.17
CA LEU A 31 -4.50 -4.98 -0.58
C LEU A 31 -5.90 -4.45 -0.31
N TYR A 32 -6.07 -3.79 0.83
CA TYR A 32 -7.31 -3.13 1.21
C TYR A 32 -6.99 -1.88 2.05
N ALA A 33 -8.01 -1.04 2.25
CA ALA A 33 -7.93 0.14 3.09
C ALA A 33 -8.56 -0.18 4.45
N SER A 34 -7.73 -0.31 5.49
CA SER A 34 -8.15 -0.56 6.88
C SER A 34 -8.51 0.74 7.58
N GLU A 35 -9.62 0.75 8.32
CA GLU A 35 -10.01 1.92 9.12
C GLU A 35 -9.13 2.08 10.35
N ASN A 36 -8.77 0.95 10.98
CA ASN A 36 -7.91 0.92 12.16
C ASN A 36 -6.54 0.35 11.81
N TYR A 37 -5.51 0.85 12.48
CA TYR A 37 -4.17 0.27 12.43
C TYR A 37 -4.18 -1.16 13.00
N ASN A 38 -3.45 -2.07 12.35
CA ASN A 38 -3.31 -3.47 12.77
C ASN A 38 -2.03 -4.07 12.12
N PRO A 39 -1.62 -5.30 12.48
CA PRO A 39 -0.42 -5.92 11.94
C PRO A 39 -0.42 -6.14 10.40
N GLU A 40 -1.58 -6.19 9.75
CA GLU A 40 -1.66 -6.26 8.28
C GLU A 40 -1.29 -4.92 7.60
N CYS A 41 -1.18 -3.83 8.37
CA CYS A 41 -0.75 -2.50 7.92
C CYS A 41 0.77 -2.29 7.90
N GLU A 42 1.55 -3.26 8.38
CA GLU A 42 3.00 -3.14 8.50
C GLU A 42 3.71 -3.69 7.27
N PHE A 43 4.55 -2.84 6.68
CA PHE A 43 5.34 -3.20 5.50
C PHE A 43 6.82 -3.01 5.76
N VAL A 44 7.62 -4.04 5.45
CA VAL A 44 9.07 -3.94 5.40
C VAL A 44 9.44 -3.09 4.18
N GLU A 45 10.04 -1.93 4.43
CA GLU A 45 10.58 -1.05 3.40
C GLU A 45 12.02 -1.44 3.07
N ARG A 46 12.31 -1.54 1.78
CA ARG A 46 13.67 -1.75 1.25
C ARG A 46 13.89 -0.87 0.04
N ILE A 47 15.02 -0.17 0.05
CA ILE A 47 15.52 0.57 -1.10
C ILE A 47 16.10 -0.43 -2.09
N HIS A 48 15.61 -0.38 -3.32
CA HIS A 48 16.14 -1.11 -4.47
C HIS A 48 17.36 -0.36 -5.02
N GLU A 49 18.29 -1.08 -5.63
CA GLU A 49 19.55 -0.58 -6.20
C GLU A 49 19.40 0.58 -7.20
N LEU A 50 18.17 0.83 -7.69
CA LEU A 50 17.85 1.87 -8.67
C LEU A 50 17.13 3.08 -8.03
N GLY A 51 17.16 3.22 -6.70
CA GLY A 51 16.51 4.31 -5.97
C GLY A 51 14.99 4.18 -5.81
N TYR A 52 14.41 3.03 -6.16
CA TYR A 52 13.00 2.72 -5.92
C TYR A 52 12.81 2.02 -4.58
N ASN A 53 11.70 2.25 -3.89
CA ASN A 53 11.34 1.52 -2.68
C ASN A 53 10.45 0.32 -3.02
N THR A 54 10.59 -0.73 -2.22
CA THR A 54 9.71 -1.89 -2.20
C THR A 54 9.10 -2.04 -0.82
N TYR A 55 7.84 -2.48 -0.77
CA TYR A 55 7.09 -2.68 0.46
C TYR A 55 6.57 -4.11 0.51
N ALA A 56 7.08 -4.90 1.44
CA ALA A 56 6.66 -6.28 1.64
C ALA A 56 5.84 -6.41 2.92
N SER A 57 4.78 -7.22 2.93
CA SER A 57 4.03 -7.50 4.16
C SER A 57 4.98 -8.08 5.22
N ARG A 58 4.99 -7.50 6.43
CA ARG A 58 5.72 -8.05 7.57
C ARG A 58 5.13 -9.40 7.99
N LEU A 59 3.80 -9.49 7.98
CA LEU A 59 3.04 -10.64 8.45
C LEU A 59 2.96 -11.80 7.45
N HIS A 60 2.91 -11.51 6.14
CA HIS A 60 2.62 -12.52 5.13
C HIS A 60 3.78 -12.85 4.21
N ARG A 61 4.13 -14.13 4.17
CA ARG A 61 5.14 -14.72 3.30
C ARG A 61 4.82 -16.18 3.00
N THR A 62 5.41 -16.69 1.92
CA THR A 62 5.37 -18.12 1.60
C THR A 62 6.72 -18.73 1.95
N GLY A 63 6.77 -19.50 3.04
CA GLY A 63 7.93 -20.29 3.41
C GLY A 63 7.89 -21.72 2.84
N PRO A 64 8.97 -22.50 3.01
CA PRO A 64 8.92 -23.94 2.83
C PRO A 64 7.94 -24.50 3.87
N GLY A 65 6.84 -25.11 3.44
CA GLY A 65 5.81 -25.59 4.36
C GLY A 65 6.32 -26.71 5.27
N ARG A 66 5.77 -26.80 6.49
CA ARG A 66 5.88 -27.98 7.39
C ARG A 66 5.08 -29.20 6.88
N ALA A 67 4.83 -29.31 5.58
CA ALA A 67 4.11 -30.44 5.02
C ALA A 67 5.13 -31.49 4.57
N GLY A 68 5.10 -32.67 5.20
CA GLY A 68 6.02 -33.80 5.03
C GLY A 68 6.04 -34.43 3.64
N GLY A 69 6.40 -33.66 2.61
CA GLY A 69 6.69 -34.14 1.27
C GLY A 69 8.10 -33.74 0.88
N ARG A 70 8.84 -34.67 0.26
CA ARG A 70 10.21 -34.52 -0.29
C ARG A 70 10.29 -33.47 -1.43
N ARG A 71 9.96 -32.21 -1.16
CA ARG A 71 10.17 -31.08 -2.09
C ARG A 71 11.32 -30.22 -1.59
N ARG A 72 12.20 -29.83 -2.52
CA ARG A 72 13.37 -28.98 -2.22
C ARG A 72 12.97 -27.75 -1.39
N PRO A 73 13.77 -27.36 -0.37
CA PRO A 73 13.48 -26.19 0.43
C PRO A 73 13.40 -24.97 -0.48
N ARG A 74 12.19 -24.39 -0.57
CA ARG A 74 11.97 -23.18 -1.35
C ARG A 74 12.38 -22.00 -0.47
N ALA A 75 13.24 -21.13 -1.00
CA ALA A 75 13.58 -19.88 -0.34
C ALA A 75 12.30 -19.13 0.07
N GLU A 76 12.34 -18.52 1.25
CA GLU A 76 11.26 -17.71 1.77
C GLU A 76 10.88 -16.63 0.75
N ARG A 77 9.57 -16.50 0.49
CA ARG A 77 9.04 -15.58 -0.51
C ARG A 77 8.11 -14.58 0.14
N LEU A 78 8.63 -13.37 0.31
CA LEU A 78 7.86 -12.22 0.79
C LEU A 78 6.74 -11.84 -0.19
N TRP A 79 5.68 -11.22 0.34
CA TRP A 79 4.53 -10.74 -0.43
C TRP A 79 4.59 -9.23 -0.55
N TYR A 80 4.50 -8.71 -1.78
CA TYR A 80 4.78 -7.30 -2.06
C TYR A 80 3.54 -6.49 -2.38
N VAL A 81 3.47 -5.26 -1.84
CA VAL A 81 2.57 -4.22 -2.36
C VAL A 81 2.87 -4.05 -3.84
N SER A 82 1.83 -4.04 -4.67
CA SER A 82 2.04 -3.93 -6.11
C SER A 82 0.80 -3.50 -6.87
N ILE A 83 1.02 -2.76 -7.95
CA ILE A 83 0.01 -2.31 -8.90
C ILE A 83 0.39 -2.77 -10.31
N ASN A 84 -0.61 -3.04 -11.16
CA ASN A 84 -0.37 -3.34 -12.57
C ASN A 84 -0.30 -2.06 -13.41
N GLY A 85 0.01 -2.19 -14.70
CA GLY A 85 0.07 -1.04 -15.62
C GLY A 85 -1.27 -0.29 -15.83
N LYS A 86 -2.39 -0.84 -15.35
CA LYS A 86 -3.71 -0.17 -15.33
C LYS A 86 -4.01 0.48 -13.97
N GLY A 87 -3.03 0.56 -13.07
CA GLY A 87 -3.18 1.09 -11.71
C GLY A 87 -3.96 0.20 -10.73
N ARG A 88 -4.31 -1.05 -11.11
CA ARG A 88 -5.06 -1.95 -10.23
C ARG A 88 -4.14 -2.72 -9.29
N PRO A 89 -4.51 -2.91 -8.01
CA PRO A 89 -3.70 -3.67 -7.06
C PRO A 89 -3.59 -5.14 -7.47
N ARG A 90 -2.41 -5.73 -7.27
CA ARG A 90 -2.15 -7.17 -7.48
C ARG A 90 -2.12 -7.91 -6.15
N ARG A 91 -2.27 -9.24 -6.22
CA ARG A 91 -2.10 -10.08 -5.02
C ARG A 91 -0.62 -10.14 -4.64
N GLY A 92 -0.28 -9.91 -3.38
CA GLY A 92 1.11 -9.77 -2.92
C GLY A 92 1.99 -10.98 -3.21
N PHE A 93 1.45 -12.20 -3.05
CA PHE A 93 2.18 -13.42 -3.40
C PHE A 93 2.46 -13.55 -4.90
N LYS A 94 1.77 -12.84 -5.80
CA LYS A 94 2.00 -12.90 -7.26
C LYS A 94 3.12 -11.97 -7.73
N THR A 95 3.71 -11.19 -6.83
CA THR A 95 4.73 -10.19 -7.17
C THR A 95 6.11 -10.58 -6.62
N ARG A 96 7.19 -10.09 -7.23
CA ARG A 96 8.58 -10.20 -6.73
C ARG A 96 9.19 -8.81 -6.61
N ARG A 97 10.17 -8.66 -5.72
CA ARG A 97 11.00 -7.46 -5.54
C ARG A 97 11.51 -6.88 -6.87
N THR A 98 11.94 -7.73 -7.80
CA THR A 98 12.53 -7.34 -9.10
C THR A 98 11.51 -6.91 -10.15
N GLN A 99 10.21 -7.07 -9.90
CA GLN A 99 9.18 -6.70 -10.86
C GLN A 99 8.86 -5.21 -10.75
N LYS A 100 8.80 -4.51 -11.89
CA LYS A 100 8.40 -3.09 -11.96
C LYS A 100 7.10 -2.78 -11.21
N SER A 101 6.16 -3.72 -11.17
CA SER A 101 4.89 -3.58 -10.44
C SER A 101 5.01 -3.38 -8.93
N SER A 102 6.17 -3.67 -8.32
CA SER A 102 6.44 -3.45 -6.89
C SER A 102 7.45 -2.34 -6.62
N LEU A 103 7.95 -1.66 -7.65
CA LEU A 103 8.91 -0.57 -7.52
C LEU A 103 8.15 0.74 -7.43
N PHE A 104 8.28 1.44 -6.31
CA PHE A 104 7.63 2.72 -6.06
C PHE A 104 8.68 3.81 -5.86
N LEU A 105 8.50 4.97 -6.48
CA LEU A 105 9.34 6.13 -6.25
C LEU A 105 8.60 7.08 -5.31
N PRO A 106 9.02 7.25 -4.04
CA PRO A 106 8.50 8.30 -3.18
C PRO A 106 8.75 9.66 -3.85
N ARG A 107 7.70 10.45 -4.04
CA ARG A 107 7.80 11.81 -4.55
C ARG A 107 7.47 12.78 -3.43
N VAL A 108 8.30 13.81 -3.28
CA VAL A 108 7.99 14.95 -2.41
C VAL A 108 6.75 15.66 -2.93
N LEU A 109 5.99 16.26 -2.01
CA LEU A 109 4.81 17.04 -2.35
C LEU A 109 5.22 18.31 -3.08
N ASP A 110 4.43 18.71 -4.07
CA ASP A 110 4.55 20.01 -4.71
C ASP A 110 3.71 21.08 -3.97
N ASN A 111 3.77 22.33 -4.43
CA ASN A 111 3.03 23.44 -3.80
C ASN A 111 1.52 23.21 -3.77
N LYS A 112 0.95 22.59 -4.81
CA LYS A 112 -0.50 22.30 -4.89
C LYS A 112 -0.88 21.21 -3.90
N ASP A 113 -0.06 20.17 -3.79
CA ASP A 113 -0.23 19.12 -2.80
C ASP A 113 -0.18 19.69 -1.37
N HIS A 114 0.80 20.56 -1.08
CA HIS A 114 0.88 21.24 0.22
C HIS A 114 -0.35 22.09 0.54
N GLU A 115 -0.91 22.79 -0.45
CA GLU A 115 -2.15 23.55 -0.29
C GLU A 115 -3.34 22.62 0.04
N MET A 116 -3.46 21.49 -0.66
CA MET A 116 -4.51 20.50 -0.37
C MET A 116 -4.40 19.96 1.07
N VAL A 117 -3.18 19.71 1.56
CA VAL A 117 -2.96 19.31 2.97
C VAL A 117 -3.40 20.42 3.92
N ARG A 118 -2.99 21.67 3.68
CA ARG A 118 -3.37 22.82 4.52
C ARG A 118 -4.88 23.00 4.58
N LEU A 119 -5.56 22.97 3.44
CA LEU A 119 -7.02 23.09 3.35
C LEU A 119 -7.73 21.94 4.09
N PHE A 120 -7.21 20.72 4.00
CA PHE A 120 -7.76 19.57 4.72
C PHE A 120 -7.73 19.75 6.24
N HIS A 121 -6.68 20.37 6.79
CA HIS A 121 -6.58 20.62 8.22
C HIS A 121 -7.32 21.90 8.67
N ALA A 122 -7.36 22.94 7.84
CA ALA A 122 -7.94 24.24 8.21
C ALA A 122 -9.44 24.36 7.94
N SER A 123 -10.01 23.56 7.01
CA SER A 123 -11.39 23.72 6.55
C SER A 123 -12.23 22.45 6.73
N GLY A 124 -13.17 22.50 7.67
CA GLY A 124 -14.17 21.43 7.87
C GLY A 124 -15.02 21.18 6.62
N LYS A 125 -15.44 22.25 5.93
CA LYS A 125 -16.21 22.16 4.67
C LYS A 125 -15.44 21.42 3.57
N TYR A 126 -14.15 21.69 3.42
CA TYR A 126 -13.31 21.01 2.43
C TYR A 126 -13.15 19.52 2.77
N ARG A 127 -12.88 19.22 4.05
CA ARG A 127 -12.78 17.84 4.54
C ARG A 127 -14.07 17.04 4.31
N GLU A 128 -15.24 17.60 4.63
CA GLU A 128 -16.53 16.97 4.37
C GLU A 128 -16.79 16.76 2.87
N GLY A 129 -16.38 17.72 2.03
CA GLY A 129 -16.49 17.62 0.58
C GLY A 129 -15.70 16.45 0.00
N LEU A 130 -14.48 16.21 0.49
CA LEU A 130 -13.64 15.08 0.06
C LEU A 130 -14.17 13.71 0.53
N LEU A 131 -14.79 13.67 1.71
CA LEU A 131 -15.31 12.43 2.30
C LEU A 131 -16.67 12.02 1.71
N LYS A 132 -17.42 12.94 1.10
CA LYS A 132 -18.66 12.62 0.38
C LYS A 132 -18.35 11.74 -0.84
N ALA A 133 -18.81 10.49 -0.79
CA ALA A 133 -18.69 9.56 -1.91
C ALA A 133 -19.36 10.15 -3.18
N PRO A 134 -18.78 9.97 -4.37
CA PRO A 134 -19.46 10.36 -5.61
C PRO A 134 -20.79 9.58 -5.72
N SER A 135 -21.87 10.32 -5.94
CA SER A 135 -23.22 9.75 -6.10
C SER A 135 -23.22 8.64 -7.16
N LYS A 136 -24.03 7.60 -6.95
CA LYS A 136 -24.16 6.43 -7.86
C LYS A 136 -24.40 6.84 -9.34
N ASN A 137 -24.94 8.04 -9.59
CA ASN A 137 -25.17 8.56 -10.94
C ASN A 137 -23.89 9.00 -11.69
N GLN A 138 -22.79 9.31 -11.01
CA GLN A 138 -21.53 9.66 -11.69
C GLN A 138 -20.76 8.45 -12.21
N ARG A 139 -20.98 7.25 -11.64
CA ARG A 139 -20.32 6.01 -12.09
C ARG A 139 -20.81 5.53 -13.46
N ARG A 140 -22.05 5.87 -13.85
CA ARG A 140 -22.64 5.46 -15.13
C ARG A 140 -22.19 6.29 -16.33
N ARG A 141 -21.65 7.50 -16.11
CA ARG A 141 -21.24 8.43 -17.20
C ARG A 141 -19.78 8.25 -17.67
N ARG A 142 -19.06 7.26 -17.14
CA ARG A 142 -17.65 6.98 -17.50
C ARG A 142 -17.42 5.51 -17.92
N GLY A 143 -18.49 4.85 -18.37
CA GLY A 143 -18.46 3.49 -18.92
C GLY A 143 -18.60 3.53 -20.41
#